data_AF-A0A4R7UDK9-F1
#
_entry.id   AF-A0A4R7UDK9-F1
#
_cell.length_a   1.000
_cell.length_b   1.000
_cell.length_c   1.000
_cell.angle_alpha   90.00
_cell.angle_beta   90.00
_cell.angle_gamma   90.00
#
_symmetry.space_group_name_H-M   'P 1'
#
loop_
_entity.id
_entity.type
_entity.pdbx_description
1 polymer ?
#
loop_
_entity_poly.entity_id
_entity_poly.type
_entity_poly.pdbx_seq_one_letter_code
_entity_poly.pdbx_strand_id
1 'polypeptide(L)'
;MEEKKPKSLWKETFSEAGKFFKKGNMIFLAIGFITGSVFSALVSSLANDVILSAIIQNILGDKFKDLNDLSWRGIKYGKFLGTLINFIVVTLVIFISLYIFYFVRLYLKKRRLKKHPPEIKIEEPPKPTTDELILEQLKLMNSKIPDTYKQQNNPHIDENKKQE
;
A
#
# COMPACT_ATOMS: atom_id res chain seq x y z
N MET A 1 -55.58 -8.19 12.69
CA MET A 1 -54.34 -7.63 13.26
C MET A 1 -53.21 -8.56 12.81
N GLU A 2 -52.48 -8.21 11.74
CA GLU A 2 -51.36 -9.03 11.28
C GLU A 2 -50.13 -8.74 12.15
N GLU A 3 -49.82 -9.69 13.02
CA GLU A 3 -48.67 -9.68 13.89
C GLU A 3 -47.40 -9.91 13.04
N LYS A 4 -46.74 -8.82 12.61
CA LYS A 4 -45.47 -8.90 11.89
C LYS A 4 -44.40 -9.50 12.80
N LYS A 5 -44.08 -10.78 12.55
CA LYS A 5 -42.95 -11.50 13.19
C LYS A 5 -41.70 -10.61 13.26
N PRO A 6 -40.98 -10.60 14.38
CA PRO A 6 -39.80 -9.75 14.55
C PRO A 6 -38.79 -10.10 13.46
N LYS A 7 -38.51 -9.12 12.59
CA LYS A 7 -37.49 -9.27 11.56
C LYS A 7 -36.18 -9.65 12.26
N SER A 8 -35.52 -10.68 11.75
CA SER A 8 -34.29 -11.19 12.37
C SER A 8 -33.20 -10.14 12.27
N LEU A 9 -33.05 -9.34 13.34
CA LEU A 9 -32.05 -8.27 13.47
C LEU A 9 -30.66 -8.74 13.03
N TRP A 10 -30.28 -9.96 13.41
CA TRP A 10 -29.03 -10.62 12.99
C TRP A 10 -28.78 -10.64 11.48
N LYS A 11 -29.81 -10.88 10.65
CA LYS A 11 -29.66 -10.87 9.18
C LYS A 11 -29.55 -9.45 8.64
N GLU A 12 -30.29 -8.51 9.23
CA GLU A 12 -30.23 -7.09 8.86
C GLU A 12 -28.85 -6.51 9.19
N THR A 13 -28.34 -6.77 10.40
CA THR A 13 -27.00 -6.36 10.84
C THR A 13 -25.89 -6.98 9.98
N PHE A 14 -25.99 -8.25 9.59
CA PHE A 14 -24.99 -8.89 8.71
C PHE A 14 -25.02 -8.32 7.28
N SER A 15 -26.21 -8.01 6.77
CA SER A 15 -26.40 -7.34 5.48
C SER A 15 -25.84 -5.91 5.50
N GLU A 16 -26.07 -5.16 6.58
CA GLU A 16 -25.54 -3.81 6.79
C GLU A 16 -24.02 -3.81 6.96
N ALA A 17 -23.47 -4.74 7.75
CA ALA A 17 -22.04 -4.95 7.88
C ALA A 17 -21.41 -5.32 6.53
N GLY A 18 -22.02 -6.23 5.77
CA GLY A 18 -21.58 -6.58 4.41
C GLY A 18 -21.56 -5.38 3.45
N LYS A 19 -22.57 -4.50 3.51
CA LYS A 19 -22.60 -3.23 2.76
C LYS A 19 -21.50 -2.26 3.22
N PHE A 20 -21.14 -2.28 4.50
CA PHE A 20 -20.04 -1.49 5.06
C PHE A 20 -18.67 -1.99 4.60
N PHE A 21 -18.42 -3.30 4.60
CA PHE A 21 -17.20 -3.88 4.04
C PHE A 21 -17.05 -3.62 2.54
N LYS A 22 -18.15 -3.67 1.77
CA LYS A 22 -18.17 -3.35 0.33
C LYS A 22 -17.76 -1.90 0.01
N LYS A 23 -17.62 -1.01 0.99
CA LYS A 23 -17.02 0.33 0.80
C LYS A 23 -15.52 0.27 0.45
N GLY A 24 -14.92 -0.92 0.37
CA GLY A 24 -13.65 -1.21 -0.31
C GLY A 24 -12.40 -0.84 0.49
N ASN A 25 -12.34 0.37 1.05
CA ASN A 25 -11.16 0.89 1.73
C ASN A 25 -10.83 0.15 3.06
N MET A 26 -11.85 -0.32 3.78
CA MET A 26 -11.66 -0.97 5.08
C MET A 26 -11.03 -2.37 4.97
N ILE A 27 -11.33 -3.09 3.88
CA ILE A 27 -10.83 -4.47 3.68
C ILE A 27 -9.31 -4.44 3.49
N PHE A 28 -8.79 -3.51 2.69
CA PHE A 28 -7.36 -3.33 2.51
C PHE A 28 -6.65 -2.92 3.82
N LEU A 29 -7.28 -2.06 4.62
CA LEU A 29 -6.77 -1.68 5.94
C LEU A 29 -6.72 -2.88 6.89
N ALA A 30 -7.78 -3.69 6.94
CA ALA A 30 -7.86 -4.87 7.78
C ALA A 30 -6.80 -5.93 7.39
N ILE A 31 -6.64 -6.19 6.09
CA ILE A 31 -5.61 -7.12 5.58
C ILE A 31 -4.21 -6.59 5.90
N GLY A 32 -3.96 -5.29 5.71
CA GLY A 32 -2.69 -4.65 6.04
C GLY A 32 -2.35 -4.77 7.52
N PHE A 33 -3.32 -4.56 8.42
CA PHE A 33 -3.13 -4.68 9.86
C PHE A 33 -2.81 -6.11 10.31
N ILE A 34 -3.58 -7.10 9.84
CA ILE A 34 -3.37 -8.52 10.19
C ILE A 34 -2.04 -9.03 9.63
N THR A 35 -1.73 -8.66 8.38
CA THR A 35 -0.45 -9.05 7.77
C THR A 35 0.72 -8.40 8.51
N GLY A 36 0.58 -7.13 8.89
CA GLY A 36 1.59 -6.41 9.67
C GLY A 36 1.82 -7.03 11.05
N SER A 37 0.76 -7.45 11.76
CA SER A 37 0.89 -8.07 13.08
C SER A 37 1.58 -9.44 13.02
N VAL A 38 1.18 -10.29 12.09
CA VAL A 38 1.80 -11.62 11.89
C VAL A 38 3.25 -11.45 11.42
N PHE A 39 3.52 -10.53 10.50
CA PHE A 39 4.88 -10.25 10.04
C PHE A 39 5.78 -9.73 11.17
N SER A 40 5.27 -8.81 12.00
CA SER A 40 6.01 -8.31 13.18
C SER A 40 6.34 -9.44 14.15
N ALA A 41 5.42 -10.39 14.38
CA ALA A 41 5.66 -11.57 15.19
C ALA A 41 6.74 -12.50 14.58
N LEU A 42 6.71 -12.72 13.26
CA LEU A 42 7.72 -13.50 12.55
C LEU A 42 9.12 -12.90 12.68
N VAL A 43 9.24 -11.59 12.47
CA VAL A 43 10.53 -10.89 12.62
C VAL A 43 11.00 -10.91 14.06
N SER A 44 10.09 -10.75 15.02
CA SER A 44 10.41 -10.83 16.45
C SER A 44 10.91 -12.22 16.86
N SER A 45 10.31 -13.30 16.35
CA SER A 45 10.78 -14.66 16.60
C SER A 45 12.16 -14.90 15.96
N LEU A 46 12.37 -14.46 14.72
CA LEU A 46 13.69 -14.55 14.08
C LEU A 46 14.77 -13.80 14.87
N ALA A 47 14.45 -12.59 15.34
CA ALA A 47 15.38 -11.80 16.13
C ALA A 47 15.68 -12.44 17.49
N ASN A 48 14.68 -12.92 18.23
CA ASN A 48 14.85 -13.43 19.59
C ASN A 48 15.34 -14.89 19.62
N ASP A 49 14.68 -15.75 18.84
CA ASP A 49 14.86 -17.19 18.93
C ASP A 49 16.05 -17.67 18.11
N VAL A 50 16.43 -16.93 17.06
CA VAL A 50 17.58 -17.29 16.21
C VAL A 50 18.76 -16.39 16.50
N ILE A 51 18.63 -15.08 16.28
CA ILE A 51 19.79 -14.18 16.30
C ILE A 51 20.26 -13.93 17.74
N LEU A 52 19.37 -13.49 18.61
CA LEU A 52 19.71 -13.21 20.00
C LEU A 52 20.16 -14.48 20.73
N SER A 53 19.44 -15.59 20.56
CA SER A 53 19.82 -16.88 21.15
C SER A 53 21.18 -17.38 20.64
N ALA A 54 21.49 -17.27 19.34
CA ALA A 54 22.79 -17.65 18.80
C ALA A 54 23.93 -16.74 19.28
N ILE A 55 23.70 -15.41 19.34
CA ILE A 55 24.69 -14.45 19.83
C ILE A 55 24.97 -14.69 21.32
N ILE A 56 23.93 -14.86 22.13
CA ILE A 56 24.05 -15.10 23.56
C ILE A 56 24.80 -16.40 23.85
N GLN A 57 24.42 -17.50 23.21
CA GLN A 57 25.08 -18.79 23.42
C GLN A 57 26.57 -18.73 23.06
N ASN A 58 26.92 -18.00 22.00
CA ASN A 58 28.30 -17.90 21.55
C ASN A 58 29.16 -16.90 22.33
N ILE A 59 28.57 -15.83 22.92
CA ILE A 59 29.31 -14.76 23.59
C ILE A 59 29.25 -14.86 25.13
N LEU A 60 28.09 -15.22 25.69
CA LEU A 60 27.80 -15.12 27.13
C LEU A 60 27.47 -16.46 27.80
N GLY A 61 27.22 -17.52 27.04
CA GLY A 61 26.76 -18.81 27.56
C GLY A 61 25.43 -18.68 28.31
N ASP A 62 25.18 -19.53 29.32
CA ASP A 62 23.93 -19.56 30.10
C ASP A 62 23.66 -18.28 30.94
N LYS A 63 24.61 -17.36 31.06
CA LYS A 63 24.55 -16.20 31.97
C LYS A 63 23.52 -15.14 31.60
N PHE A 64 22.91 -15.22 30.41
CA PHE A 64 21.87 -14.27 29.99
C PHE A 64 20.50 -14.58 30.60
N LYS A 65 20.25 -15.84 30.97
CA LYS A 65 19.07 -16.20 31.75
C LYS A 65 19.12 -15.55 33.13
N ASP A 66 20.31 -15.43 33.72
CA ASP A 66 20.51 -14.78 35.02
C ASP A 66 20.19 -13.27 34.95
N LEU A 67 20.44 -12.60 33.82
CA LEU A 67 20.11 -11.17 33.67
C LEU A 67 18.61 -10.89 33.75
N ASN A 68 17.76 -11.83 33.30
CA ASN A 68 16.31 -11.68 33.40
C ASN A 68 15.78 -11.92 34.82
N ASP A 69 16.53 -12.64 35.66
CA ASP A 69 16.17 -12.96 37.04
C ASP A 69 16.81 -12.01 38.07
N LEU A 70 17.58 -11.01 37.60
CA LEU A 70 18.07 -9.91 38.42
C LEU A 70 16.87 -9.11 38.97
N SER A 71 16.57 -9.37 40.24
CA SER A 71 15.61 -8.61 41.03
C SER A 71 16.33 -7.95 42.19
N TRP A 72 16.19 -6.62 42.28
CA TRP A 72 16.67 -5.87 43.43
C TRP A 72 15.45 -5.50 44.27
N ARG A 73 15.38 -5.98 45.51
CA ARG A 73 14.30 -5.65 46.46
C ARG A 73 12.88 -5.98 45.95
N GLY A 74 12.75 -7.06 45.15
CA GLY A 74 11.47 -7.51 44.60
C GLY A 74 11.04 -6.84 43.30
N ILE A 75 11.81 -5.86 42.78
CA ILE A 75 11.55 -5.23 41.49
C ILE A 75 12.39 -5.92 40.41
N LYS A 76 11.72 -6.55 39.44
CA LYS A 76 12.33 -7.30 38.34
C LYS A 76 12.78 -6.37 37.21
N TYR A 77 13.87 -5.64 37.40
CA TYR A 77 14.47 -4.80 36.36
C TYR A 77 15.07 -5.61 35.21
N GLY A 78 15.44 -6.88 35.45
CA GLY A 78 15.94 -7.79 34.42
C GLY A 78 15.01 -7.92 33.21
N LYS A 79 13.69 -8.03 33.43
CA LYS A 79 12.69 -8.13 32.35
C LYS A 79 12.61 -6.86 31.50
N PHE A 80 12.70 -5.68 32.13
CA PHE A 80 12.68 -4.41 31.42
C PHE A 80 13.93 -4.25 30.56
N LEU A 81 15.11 -4.55 31.13
CA LEU A 81 16.37 -4.49 30.41
C LEU A 81 16.39 -5.48 29.24
N GLY A 82 15.95 -6.73 29.46
CA GLY A 82 15.83 -7.73 28.39
C GLY A 82 14.89 -7.28 27.26
N THR A 83 13.77 -6.60 27.59
CA THR A 83 12.86 -6.03 26.58
C THR A 83 13.53 -4.90 25.79
N LEU A 84 14.36 -4.07 26.43
CA LEU A 84 15.12 -3.01 25.78
C LEU A 84 16.17 -3.57 24.81
N ILE A 85 16.92 -4.60 25.23
CA ILE A 85 17.88 -5.30 24.35
C ILE A 85 17.13 -5.90 23.16
N ASN A 86 16.01 -6.60 23.40
CA ASN A 86 15.20 -7.18 22.34
C ASN A 86 14.74 -6.12 21.33
N PHE A 87 14.25 -4.97 21.79
CA PHE A 87 13.84 -3.87 20.92
C PHE A 87 14.96 -3.41 19.99
N ILE A 88 16.19 -3.26 20.52
CA ILE A 88 17.37 -2.87 19.74
C ILE A 88 17.68 -3.93 18.67
N VAL A 89 17.64 -5.21 19.04
CA VAL A 89 17.93 -6.32 18.13
C VAL A 89 16.87 -6.44 17.03
N VAL A 90 15.59 -6.46 17.37
CA VAL A 90 14.48 -6.51 16.39
C VAL A 90 14.58 -5.35 15.40
N THR A 91 14.85 -4.14 15.90
CA THR A 91 15.03 -2.95 15.06
C THR A 91 16.19 -3.13 14.07
N LEU A 92 17.33 -3.66 14.55
CA LEU A 92 18.49 -3.95 13.70
C LEU A 92 18.18 -5.02 12.62
N VAL A 93 17.43 -6.06 12.98
CA VAL A 93 17.03 -7.13 12.05
C VAL A 93 16.11 -6.59 10.97
N ILE A 94 15.13 -5.75 11.31
CA ILE A 94 14.27 -5.08 10.33
C ILE A 94 15.11 -4.23 9.39
N PHE A 95 16.07 -3.46 9.91
CA PHE A 95 16.95 -2.63 9.09
C PHE A 95 17.78 -3.45 8.10
N ILE A 96 18.41 -4.54 8.56
CA ILE A 96 19.19 -5.45 7.70
C ILE A 96 18.28 -6.12 6.66
N SER A 97 17.09 -6.58 7.05
CA SER A 97 16.13 -7.20 6.14
C SER A 97 15.70 -6.25 5.03
N LEU A 98 15.39 -4.99 5.35
CA LEU A 98 15.06 -3.96 4.37
C LEU A 98 16.27 -3.66 3.48
N TYR A 99 17.47 -3.52 4.07
CA TYR A 99 18.70 -3.26 3.31
C TYR A 99 18.96 -4.37 2.27
N ILE A 100 18.89 -5.64 2.68
CA ILE A 100 19.05 -6.79 1.78
C ILE A 100 17.99 -6.77 0.69
N PHE A 101 16.72 -6.52 1.03
CA PHE A 101 15.65 -6.42 0.04
C PHE A 101 15.92 -5.34 -1.02
N TYR A 102 16.30 -4.12 -0.60
CA TYR A 102 16.66 -3.04 -1.51
C TYR A 102 17.92 -3.37 -2.32
N PHE A 103 18.94 -3.95 -1.68
CA PHE A 103 20.18 -4.35 -2.34
C PHE A 103 19.92 -5.40 -3.42
N VAL A 104 19.17 -6.46 -3.10
CA VAL A 104 18.77 -7.51 -4.04
C VAL A 104 17.95 -6.92 -5.18
N ARG A 105 16.99 -6.04 -4.90
CA ARG A 105 16.18 -5.39 -5.94
C ARG A 105 17.04 -4.53 -6.88
N LEU A 106 18.01 -3.78 -6.34
CA LEU A 106 18.98 -3.01 -7.13
C LEU A 106 19.90 -3.92 -7.95
N TYR A 107 20.37 -5.00 -7.34
CA TYR A 107 21.26 -5.98 -7.96
C TYR A 107 20.57 -6.72 -9.11
N LEU A 108 19.32 -7.15 -8.90
CA LEU A 108 18.48 -7.77 -9.92
C LEU A 108 18.16 -6.80 -11.05
N LYS A 109 17.88 -5.52 -10.77
CA LYS A 109 17.68 -4.50 -11.81
C LYS A 109 18.92 -4.37 -12.70
N LYS A 110 20.11 -4.31 -12.10
CA LYS A 110 21.39 -4.27 -12.84
C LYS A 110 21.66 -5.54 -13.64
N ARG A 111 21.26 -6.72 -13.14
CA ARG A 111 21.40 -8.00 -13.88
C ARG A 111 20.40 -8.15 -15.02
N ARG A 112 19.18 -7.66 -14.88
CA ARG A 112 18.16 -7.66 -15.95
C ARG A 112 18.64 -6.85 -17.15
N LEU A 113 19.18 -5.65 -16.92
CA LEU A 113 19.78 -4.79 -17.96
C LEU A 113 20.98 -5.42 -18.69
N LYS A 114 21.67 -6.39 -18.08
CA LYS A 114 22.84 -7.07 -18.68
C LYS A 114 22.48 -8.37 -19.43
N LYS A 115 21.47 -9.12 -18.98
CA LYS A 115 21.02 -10.37 -19.62
C LYS A 115 19.94 -10.14 -20.69
N HIS A 116 19.13 -9.12 -20.48
CA HIS A 116 18.30 -8.50 -21.48
C HIS A 116 18.72 -7.02 -21.48
N PRO A 117 19.72 -6.61 -22.29
CA PRO A 117 19.77 -5.22 -22.76
C PRO A 117 18.33 -4.85 -23.09
N PRO A 118 17.81 -3.67 -22.69
CA PRO A 118 16.42 -3.33 -22.96
C PRO A 118 16.20 -3.66 -24.42
N GLU A 119 15.53 -4.80 -24.64
CA GLU A 119 15.01 -5.12 -25.94
C GLU A 119 14.17 -3.89 -26.14
N ILE A 120 14.53 -3.11 -27.15
CA ILE A 120 13.73 -2.01 -27.59
C ILE A 120 12.42 -2.72 -27.90
N LYS A 121 11.54 -2.81 -26.90
CA LYS A 121 10.14 -2.55 -27.08
C LYS A 121 10.24 -1.26 -27.84
N ILE A 122 10.17 -1.40 -29.16
CA ILE A 122 9.46 -0.46 -29.97
C ILE A 122 8.15 -0.40 -29.20
N GLU A 123 8.10 0.55 -28.26
CA GLU A 123 6.87 1.10 -27.78
C GLU A 123 6.21 1.41 -29.11
N GLU A 124 5.26 0.57 -29.51
CA GLU A 124 4.28 0.99 -30.49
C GLU A 124 3.93 2.41 -30.05
N PRO A 125 4.15 3.39 -30.95
CA PRO A 125 4.18 4.81 -30.61
C PRO A 125 3.04 5.06 -29.63
N PRO A 126 3.34 5.64 -28.44
CA PRO A 126 2.50 5.61 -27.26
C PRO A 126 1.07 5.67 -27.72
N LYS A 127 0.35 4.52 -27.65
CA LYS A 127 -1.01 4.45 -28.16
C LYS A 127 -1.71 5.66 -27.55
N PRO A 128 -2.23 6.59 -28.38
CA PRO A 128 -2.54 7.93 -27.90
C PRO A 128 -3.36 7.80 -26.64
N THR A 129 -2.95 8.51 -25.60
CA THR A 129 -3.61 8.40 -24.28
C THR A 129 -5.11 8.64 -24.51
N THR A 130 -6.01 8.00 -23.75
CA THR A 130 -7.45 8.14 -23.96
C THR A 130 -7.87 9.62 -24.12
N ASP A 131 -7.20 10.51 -23.40
CA ASP A 131 -7.36 11.97 -23.48
C ASP A 131 -6.93 12.58 -24.83
N GLU A 132 -5.85 12.09 -25.45
CA GLU A 132 -5.39 12.50 -26.77
C GLU A 132 -6.35 12.03 -27.89
N LEU A 133 -6.89 10.82 -27.79
CA LEU A 133 -7.92 10.30 -28.72
C LEU A 133 -9.23 11.09 -28.60
N ILE A 134 -9.64 11.41 -27.37
CA ILE A 134 -10.81 12.25 -27.12
C ILE A 134 -10.57 13.64 -27.74
N LEU A 135 -9.40 14.23 -27.54
CA LEU A 135 -9.08 15.56 -28.09
C LEU A 135 -9.05 15.56 -29.62
N GLU A 136 -8.49 14.53 -30.24
CA GLU A 136 -8.50 14.35 -31.69
C GLU A 136 -9.93 14.18 -32.21
N GLN A 137 -10.74 13.36 -31.55
CA GLN A 137 -12.14 13.16 -31.91
C GLN A 137 -12.97 14.44 -31.74
N LEU A 138 -12.73 15.24 -30.70
CA LEU A 138 -13.36 16.55 -30.50
C LEU A 138 -13.01 17.54 -31.63
N LYS A 139 -11.73 17.60 -32.04
CA LYS A 139 -11.30 18.45 -33.16
C LYS A 139 -11.94 18.02 -34.48
N LEU A 140 -12.02 16.72 -34.72
CA LEU A 140 -12.62 16.12 -35.92
C LEU A 140 -14.14 16.34 -35.93
N MET A 141 -14.79 16.25 -34.77
CA MET A 141 -16.21 16.56 -34.64
C MET A 141 -16.48 18.04 -34.94
N ASN A 142 -15.66 18.96 -34.41
CA ASN A 142 -15.77 20.40 -34.64
C ASN A 142 -15.50 20.81 -36.11
N SER A 143 -14.56 20.14 -36.79
CA SER A 143 -14.30 20.40 -38.21
C SER A 143 -15.42 19.88 -39.10
N LYS A 144 -16.06 18.77 -38.72
CA LYS A 144 -17.20 18.18 -39.43
C LYS A 144 -18.53 18.86 -39.15
N ILE A 145 -18.61 19.84 -38.25
CA ILE A 145 -19.82 20.65 -38.06
C ILE A 145 -20.05 21.48 -39.33
N PRO A 146 -21.12 21.21 -40.10
CA PRO A 146 -21.47 22.03 -41.27
C PRO A 146 -21.70 23.49 -40.89
N ASP A 147 -21.37 24.42 -41.78
CA ASP A 147 -21.37 25.86 -41.48
C ASP A 147 -22.76 26.40 -41.08
N THR A 148 -23.82 25.65 -41.39
CA THR A 148 -25.21 25.90 -40.99
C THR A 148 -25.41 26.01 -39.47
N TYR A 149 -24.58 25.33 -38.65
CA TYR A 149 -24.69 25.35 -37.17
C TYR A 149 -23.70 26.32 -36.51
N LYS A 150 -22.63 26.70 -37.22
CA LYS A 150 -21.63 27.67 -36.72
C LYS A 150 -22.16 29.10 -36.72
N GLN A 151 -23.06 29.42 -37.66
CA GLN A 151 -23.71 30.73 -37.73
C GLN A 151 -24.86 30.88 -36.71
N GLN A 152 -25.52 29.79 -36.32
CA GLN A 152 -26.69 29.85 -35.43
C GLN A 152 -26.34 30.00 -33.93
N ASN A 153 -25.10 29.70 -33.53
CA ASN A 153 -24.65 29.77 -32.14
C ASN A 153 -23.66 30.93 -31.85
N ASN A 154 -23.56 31.93 -32.75
CA ASN A 154 -22.83 33.18 -32.46
C ASN A 154 -23.80 34.37 -32.42
N PRO A 155 -24.30 34.80 -31.25
CA PRO A 155 -25.30 35.85 -31.14
C PRO A 155 -24.83 37.28 -31.49
N HIS A 156 -23.60 37.49 -31.99
CA HIS A 156 -23.04 38.85 -32.13
C HIS A 156 -22.27 39.07 -33.42
N ILE A 157 -22.88 38.91 -34.60
CA ILE A 157 -22.43 39.63 -35.80
C ILE A 157 -23.65 39.93 -36.68
N ASP A 158 -24.50 40.88 -36.29
CA ASP A 158 -25.42 41.54 -37.23
C ASP A 158 -25.84 42.96 -36.79
N GLU A 159 -25.03 43.61 -35.94
CA GLU A 159 -25.38 44.94 -35.39
C GLU A 159 -24.52 46.10 -35.90
N ASN A 160 -23.62 45.89 -36.88
CA ASN A 160 -22.77 46.97 -37.40
C ASN A 160 -22.79 47.13 -38.93
N LYS A 161 -23.95 46.85 -39.55
CA LYS A 161 -24.17 47.13 -40.98
C LYS A 161 -25.48 47.83 -41.31
N LYS A 162 -26.11 48.49 -40.33
CA LYS A 162 -27.40 49.18 -40.49
C LYS A 162 -27.56 50.54 -39.80
N GLN A 163 -26.47 51.24 -39.48
CA GLN A 163 -26.48 52.66 -39.13
C GLN A 163 -25.27 53.28 -39.84
N GLU A 164 -25.53 53.92 -40.98
CA GLU A 164 -25.36 55.38 -41.20
C GLU A 164 -23.88 55.81 -41.33
#